data_AF-A0AAV4LPL8-F1
#
_entry.id   AF-A0AAV4LPL8-F1
#
_cell.length_a   1.000
_cell.length_b   1.000
_cell.length_c   1.000
_cell.angle_alpha   90.00
_cell.angle_beta   90.00
_cell.angle_gamma   90.00
#
_symmetry.space_group_name_H-M   'P 1'
#
loop_
_entity.id
_entity.type
_entity.pdbx_description
1 polymer ?
#
loop_
_entity_poly.entity_id
_entity_poly.type
_entity_poly.pdbx_seq_one_letter_code
_entity_poly.pdbx_strand_id
1 'polypeptide(L)'
;MEATLAPAEPDVPAPKAEKRKKKQSKARSPSDDDLLELEGLSLTPQNPLLVNPLPGEPLRRVNKWTAAIPPNKPVHEQFKGRSYPTGSFRFYSAKSSTGEVWEYSGAGAARANDEEKRHLEKVSVESYQDLRRAAEVHRQVRRYIQSVIRPGIALIDLVNAVETKSKELIAADGLKCGWAFPTGVSLNDCAAHYTPNYGDKTVLGRGDICKLDFGTHVNGHIIDCAFTVAFDEQFDELIRATQEATNAGIKHAGIDARLCEIGEIIQETIESHEVQINGVTYPVKSIRNLTGHSIGSYRIHSGKAVPIVRNSQCTDIMEEGDLFAIETFASTGKGLVVESMECSHYMKDFDTGFVPLTLKSARDVLKCINTFPQNFGTLAFCRRWLDDLTGSKNLLALKHLVDKGIVNPYPPLSDVRGSYTSQMEHTILLRPTCKEVISRGEDY
;
A
#
# COMPACT_ATOMS: atom_id res chain seq x y z
N MET A 1 23.04 71.61 16.91
CA MET A 1 21.65 72.00 17.20
C MET A 1 20.82 70.73 17.01
N GLU A 2 20.76 69.86 18.02
CA GLU A 2 19.89 69.93 19.21
C GLU A 2 18.41 69.72 18.90
N ALA A 3 17.88 68.62 19.44
CA ALA A 3 16.54 68.50 20.00
C ALA A 3 16.64 67.40 21.08
N THR A 4 16.87 67.77 22.34
CA THR A 4 15.87 67.96 23.43
C THR A 4 15.13 66.69 23.86
N LEU A 5 15.40 66.31 25.12
CA LEU A 5 14.76 65.33 26.00
C LEU A 5 13.42 65.81 26.58
N ALA A 6 12.53 64.88 26.94
CA ALA A 6 11.79 64.81 28.23
C ALA A 6 11.03 63.43 28.31
N PRO A 7 10.47 63.00 29.46
CA PRO A 7 11.15 62.20 30.48
C PRO A 7 10.46 60.86 30.81
N ALA A 8 11.07 60.08 31.71
CA ALA A 8 10.71 58.73 32.14
C ALA A 8 9.46 58.64 33.04
N GLU A 9 8.76 57.51 32.94
CA GLU A 9 7.71 57.03 33.88
C GLU A 9 8.19 55.82 34.72
N PRO A 10 7.60 55.57 35.90
CA PRO A 10 8.24 54.87 37.02
C PRO A 10 8.05 53.34 37.08
N ASP A 11 9.01 52.70 37.75
CA ASP A 11 9.10 51.27 38.09
C ASP A 11 7.95 50.76 38.97
N VAL A 12 7.35 49.62 38.58
CA VAL A 12 6.37 48.87 39.40
C VAL A 12 6.95 47.50 39.76
N PRO A 13 6.98 47.11 41.05
CA PRO A 13 7.72 45.94 41.52
C PRO A 13 7.01 44.60 41.27
N ALA A 14 7.81 43.58 40.95
CA ALA A 14 7.39 42.20 40.67
C ALA A 14 6.86 41.45 41.91
N PRO A 15 5.86 40.54 41.76
CA PRO A 15 5.33 39.76 42.87
C PRO A 15 6.26 38.60 43.28
N LYS A 16 6.34 38.39 44.60
CA LYS A 16 7.19 37.40 45.29
C LYS A 16 6.70 35.96 45.08
N ALA A 17 7.64 35.05 44.82
CA ALA A 17 7.41 33.61 44.70
C ALA A 17 7.28 32.92 46.07
N GLU A 18 6.16 32.24 46.31
CA GLU A 18 5.98 31.33 47.44
C GLU A 18 6.58 29.94 47.15
N LYS A 19 7.47 29.48 48.04
CA LYS A 19 8.06 28.14 48.01
C LYS A 19 7.07 27.11 48.57
N ARG A 20 6.46 26.27 47.72
CA ARG A 20 5.80 25.03 48.15
C ARG A 20 6.81 23.87 48.26
N LYS A 21 6.94 23.30 49.46
CA LYS A 21 7.73 22.09 49.75
C LYS A 21 7.13 20.87 49.03
N LYS A 22 7.93 20.19 48.19
CA LYS A 22 7.59 18.86 47.63
C LYS A 22 7.74 17.79 48.71
N LYS A 23 6.65 17.06 49.03
CA LYS A 23 6.74 15.76 49.71
C LYS A 23 7.22 14.72 48.68
N GLN A 24 8.29 13.99 49.00
CA GLN A 24 8.69 12.78 48.28
C GLN A 24 7.68 11.67 48.59
N SER A 25 6.94 11.18 47.59
CA SER A 25 6.31 9.87 47.64
C SER A 25 7.30 8.86 47.05
N LYS A 26 7.65 7.83 47.84
CA LYS A 26 8.36 6.64 47.33
C LYS A 26 7.41 5.92 46.38
N ALA A 27 7.79 5.80 45.11
CA ALA A 27 7.12 4.91 44.17
C ALA A 27 7.38 3.46 44.61
N ARG A 28 6.31 2.68 44.78
CA ARG A 28 6.35 1.25 45.06
C ARG A 28 6.57 0.53 43.73
N SER A 29 7.48 -0.44 43.68
CA SER A 29 7.57 -1.37 42.55
C SER A 29 6.29 -2.23 42.51
N PRO A 30 5.74 -2.57 41.32
CA PRO A 30 4.54 -3.39 41.23
C PRO A 30 4.82 -4.78 41.81
N SER A 31 3.83 -5.34 42.50
CA SER A 31 3.85 -6.74 42.94
C SER A 31 3.51 -7.68 41.80
N ASP A 32 3.89 -8.96 41.91
CA ASP A 32 3.60 -10.00 40.90
C ASP A 32 2.09 -10.17 40.63
N ASP A 33 1.22 -9.76 41.55
CA ASP A 33 -0.24 -9.70 41.33
C ASP A 33 -0.68 -8.55 40.40
N ASP A 34 0.07 -7.43 40.33
CA ASP A 34 -0.21 -6.31 39.41
C ASP A 34 0.17 -6.65 37.96
N LEU A 35 1.00 -7.68 37.74
CA LEU A 35 1.41 -8.17 36.42
C LEU A 35 0.39 -9.15 35.82
N LEU A 36 -0.51 -9.71 36.64
CA LEU A 36 -1.53 -10.68 36.21
C LEU A 36 -2.83 -10.02 35.72
N GLU A 37 -3.03 -8.71 35.93
CA GLU A 37 -4.15 -7.95 35.32
C GLU A 37 -3.84 -7.44 33.89
N LEU A 38 -2.62 -7.61 33.39
CA LEU A 38 -2.24 -7.22 32.02
C LEU A 38 -2.46 -8.33 30.97
N GLU A 39 -2.88 -9.52 31.37
CA GLU A 39 -3.20 -10.63 30.46
C GLU A 39 -4.69 -10.69 30.04
N GLY A 40 -5.48 -9.65 30.37
CA GLY A 40 -6.94 -9.63 30.20
C GLY A 40 -7.50 -8.83 29.01
N LEU A 41 -6.70 -8.23 28.13
CA LEU A 41 -7.20 -7.52 26.94
C LEU A 41 -7.45 -8.50 25.78
N SER A 42 -8.45 -9.36 25.98
CA SER A 42 -9.15 -10.01 24.88
C SER A 42 -9.85 -8.93 24.06
N LEU A 43 -9.28 -8.61 22.89
CA LEU A 43 -9.91 -7.77 21.86
C LEU A 43 -11.07 -8.56 21.23
N THR A 44 -12.16 -8.71 21.98
CA THR A 44 -13.46 -9.02 21.35
C THR A 44 -13.97 -7.76 20.66
N PRO A 45 -14.33 -7.82 19.37
CA PRO A 45 -14.88 -6.67 18.68
C PRO A 45 -16.31 -6.44 19.15
N GLN A 46 -16.48 -5.64 20.21
CA GLN A 46 -17.78 -5.07 20.59
C GLN A 46 -18.14 -3.83 19.75
N ASN A 47 -17.77 -3.81 18.47
CA ASN A 47 -18.40 -2.89 17.54
C ASN A 47 -19.46 -3.66 16.72
N PRO A 48 -20.74 -3.66 17.15
CA PRO A 48 -21.81 -4.39 16.46
C PRO A 48 -22.12 -3.85 15.05
N LEU A 49 -21.44 -2.80 14.59
CA LEU A 49 -21.66 -2.17 13.28
C LEU A 49 -21.02 -2.93 12.09
N LEU A 50 -20.20 -3.96 12.32
CA LEU A 50 -19.57 -4.74 11.24
C LEU A 50 -20.20 -6.12 11.00
N VAL A 51 -21.21 -6.54 11.78
CA VAL A 51 -21.75 -7.91 11.70
C VAL A 51 -23.06 -8.02 10.90
N ASN A 52 -23.72 -6.90 10.56
CA ASN A 52 -24.92 -6.94 9.74
C ASN A 52 -24.76 -6.10 8.47
N PRO A 53 -24.86 -6.67 7.26
CA PRO A 53 -25.08 -5.89 6.05
C PRO A 53 -26.37 -5.08 6.25
N LEU A 54 -26.28 -3.74 6.19
CA LEU A 54 -27.48 -2.91 6.10
C LEU A 54 -28.27 -3.32 4.84
N PRO A 55 -29.61 -3.45 4.92
CA PRO A 55 -30.40 -3.84 3.76
C PRO A 55 -30.38 -2.72 2.73
N GLY A 56 -29.71 -2.99 1.61
CA GLY A 56 -29.65 -2.13 0.43
C GLY A 56 -29.27 -3.00 -0.75
N GLU A 57 -29.87 -2.75 -1.91
CA GLU A 57 -29.68 -3.55 -3.12
C GLU A 57 -28.21 -3.90 -3.36
N PRO A 58 -27.89 -5.17 -3.62
CA PRO A 58 -26.50 -5.55 -3.79
C PRO A 58 -25.95 -4.93 -5.07
N LEU A 59 -24.82 -4.25 -4.93
CA LEU A 59 -24.20 -3.44 -5.96
C LEU A 59 -23.78 -4.33 -7.15
N ARG A 60 -24.00 -3.85 -8.38
CA ARG A 60 -23.85 -4.60 -9.64
C ARG A 60 -22.49 -5.30 -9.82
N ARG A 61 -21.41 -4.66 -9.34
CA ARG A 61 -20.09 -5.32 -9.22
C ARG A 61 -20.09 -6.28 -8.04
N VAL A 62 -20.37 -5.85 -6.81
CA VAL A 62 -20.40 -6.71 -5.59
C VAL A 62 -21.14 -8.04 -5.77
N ASN A 63 -22.27 -8.09 -6.50
CA ASN A 63 -23.04 -9.32 -6.74
C ASN A 63 -22.22 -10.47 -7.36
N LYS A 64 -21.31 -10.20 -8.29
CA LYS A 64 -20.45 -11.24 -8.90
C LYS A 64 -19.34 -11.75 -7.97
N TRP A 65 -19.08 -11.04 -6.88
CA TRP A 65 -17.91 -11.22 -6.01
C TRP A 65 -18.31 -11.79 -4.64
N THR A 66 -19.59 -12.11 -4.47
CA THR A 66 -20.21 -12.73 -3.30
C THR A 66 -19.81 -14.19 -3.06
N ALA A 67 -18.78 -14.70 -3.74
CA ALA A 67 -18.27 -16.01 -3.46
C ALA A 67 -17.74 -16.02 -2.01
N ALA A 68 -18.27 -16.93 -1.18
CA ALA A 68 -17.99 -17.18 0.24
C ALA A 68 -16.92 -16.32 0.94
N ILE A 69 -17.30 -15.69 2.06
CA ILE A 69 -16.39 -15.03 3.02
C ILE A 69 -15.17 -15.93 3.25
N PRO A 70 -13.93 -15.42 3.14
CA PRO A 70 -12.75 -16.25 3.32
C PRO A 70 -12.74 -16.91 4.71
N PRO A 71 -12.12 -18.09 4.85
CA PRO A 71 -12.04 -18.77 6.14
C PRO A 71 -11.41 -17.87 7.20
N ASN A 72 -11.95 -17.82 8.41
CA ASN A 72 -11.37 -17.06 9.54
C ASN A 72 -10.12 -17.73 10.14
N LYS A 73 -9.35 -18.47 9.33
CA LYS A 73 -8.17 -19.23 9.74
C LYS A 73 -6.93 -18.65 9.05
N PRO A 74 -5.78 -18.48 9.72
CA PRO A 74 -4.56 -18.01 9.06
C PRO A 74 -4.19 -18.87 7.84
N VAL A 75 -3.72 -18.22 6.76
CA VAL A 75 -3.43 -18.89 5.48
C VAL A 75 -2.42 -20.03 5.65
N HIS A 76 -1.38 -19.86 6.45
CA HIS A 76 -0.39 -20.91 6.69
C HIS A 76 -1.01 -22.18 7.32
N GLU A 77 -2.10 -22.06 8.07
CA GLU A 77 -2.81 -23.20 8.64
C GLU A 77 -3.86 -23.80 7.69
N GLN A 78 -4.34 -23.02 6.71
CA GLN A 78 -5.22 -23.52 5.64
C GLN A 78 -4.45 -24.46 4.70
N PHE A 79 -3.16 -24.18 4.47
CA PHE A 79 -2.27 -24.93 3.58
C PHE A 79 -1.27 -25.83 4.34
N LYS A 80 -1.56 -26.23 5.58
CA LYS A 80 -0.67 -27.10 6.37
C LYS A 80 -0.36 -28.40 5.61
N GLY A 81 0.92 -28.63 5.30
CA GLY A 81 1.38 -29.80 4.55
C GLY A 81 1.11 -29.74 3.04
N ARG A 82 0.77 -28.57 2.50
CA ARG A 82 0.55 -28.31 1.07
C ARG A 82 1.31 -27.06 0.64
N SER A 83 1.59 -26.92 -0.65
CA SER A 83 2.12 -25.66 -1.21
C SER A 83 1.02 -24.60 -1.32
N TYR A 84 1.40 -23.33 -1.19
CA TYR A 84 0.49 -22.22 -1.49
C TYR A 84 0.16 -22.17 -2.99
N PRO A 85 -1.00 -21.62 -3.38
CA PRO A 85 -1.39 -21.53 -4.79
C PRO A 85 -0.35 -20.71 -5.57
N THR A 86 0.03 -21.22 -6.73
CA THR A 86 0.86 -20.47 -7.68
C THR A 86 0.05 -19.32 -8.27
N GLY A 87 0.72 -18.21 -8.58
CA GLY A 87 0.15 -17.21 -9.47
C GLY A 87 -0.16 -17.81 -10.85
N SER A 88 -1.03 -17.16 -11.62
CA SER A 88 -1.33 -17.57 -13.00
C SER A 88 -1.45 -16.36 -13.92
N PHE A 89 -1.27 -16.58 -15.22
CA PHE A 89 -1.57 -15.58 -16.23
C PHE A 89 -2.92 -15.92 -16.87
N ARG A 90 -4.01 -15.31 -16.38
CA ARG A 90 -5.34 -15.40 -17.00
C ARG A 90 -5.55 -14.16 -17.87
N PHE A 91 -5.85 -14.34 -19.16
CA PHE A 91 -6.59 -13.31 -19.90
C PHE A 91 -8.07 -13.42 -19.51
N TYR A 92 -8.71 -12.32 -19.14
CA TYR A 92 -10.15 -12.21 -19.29
C TYR A 92 -10.49 -12.07 -20.78
N SER A 93 -10.48 -13.19 -21.51
CA SER A 93 -11.31 -13.33 -22.69
C SER A 93 -12.45 -14.28 -22.32
N ALA A 94 -13.67 -14.00 -22.79
CA ALA A 94 -14.91 -14.65 -22.35
C ALA A 94 -15.00 -16.19 -22.61
N LYS A 95 -13.89 -16.90 -22.89
CA LYS A 95 -13.90 -18.28 -23.42
C LYS A 95 -12.80 -19.27 -22.92
N SER A 96 -12.02 -19.00 -21.87
CA SER A 96 -11.05 -20.02 -21.38
C SER A 96 -10.94 -20.08 -19.85
N SER A 97 -11.01 -21.29 -19.29
CA SER A 97 -11.12 -21.58 -17.85
C SER A 97 -9.93 -22.38 -17.28
N THR A 98 -8.79 -22.46 -17.96
CA THR A 98 -7.59 -23.12 -17.43
C THR A 98 -6.53 -22.08 -17.10
N GLY A 99 -6.16 -21.98 -15.82
CA GLY A 99 -5.09 -21.10 -15.36
C GLY A 99 -3.73 -21.70 -15.73
N GLU A 100 -3.05 -21.10 -16.69
CA GLU A 100 -1.71 -21.49 -17.10
C GLU A 100 -0.68 -20.53 -16.49
N VAL A 101 0.45 -21.08 -16.03
CA VAL A 101 1.64 -20.28 -15.75
C VAL A 101 2.21 -19.84 -17.09
N TRP A 102 2.58 -18.57 -17.24
CA TRP A 102 3.11 -18.09 -18.52
C TRP A 102 4.52 -18.64 -18.74
N GLU A 103 4.63 -19.63 -19.63
CA GLU A 103 5.90 -20.06 -20.18
C GLU A 103 6.44 -18.97 -21.10
N TYR A 104 7.74 -18.70 -21.04
CA TYR A 104 8.36 -17.76 -21.97
C TYR A 104 8.08 -18.20 -23.41
N SER A 105 7.60 -17.30 -24.26
CA SER A 105 7.41 -17.59 -25.69
C SER A 105 8.67 -17.28 -26.51
N GLY A 106 8.74 -17.81 -27.74
CA GLY A 106 9.85 -17.54 -28.66
C GLY A 106 11.20 -18.04 -28.13
N ALA A 107 12.24 -17.19 -28.17
CA ALA A 107 13.59 -17.54 -27.72
C ALA A 107 13.65 -17.96 -26.24
N GLY A 108 12.73 -17.50 -25.39
CA GLY A 108 12.68 -17.86 -23.98
C GLY A 108 12.04 -19.23 -23.69
N ALA A 109 11.34 -19.85 -24.65
CA ALA A 109 10.66 -21.14 -24.45
C ALA A 109 11.60 -22.29 -24.06
N ALA A 110 12.88 -22.19 -24.46
CA ALA A 110 13.91 -23.14 -24.07
C ALA A 110 14.13 -23.20 -22.54
N ARG A 111 13.84 -22.11 -21.81
CA ARG A 111 14.13 -21.99 -20.37
C ARG A 111 13.29 -22.91 -19.49
N ALA A 112 12.08 -23.26 -19.94
CA ALA A 112 11.20 -24.16 -19.19
C ALA A 112 11.77 -25.58 -19.04
N ASN A 113 12.58 -26.01 -20.01
CA ASN A 113 13.19 -27.34 -20.07
C ASN A 113 14.70 -27.34 -19.81
N ASP A 114 15.29 -26.15 -19.61
CA ASP A 114 16.71 -25.99 -19.34
C ASP A 114 17.09 -26.50 -17.93
N GLU A 115 18.11 -27.34 -17.85
CA GLU A 115 18.51 -28.01 -16.61
C GLU A 115 19.12 -27.04 -15.59
N GLU A 116 19.91 -26.06 -16.06
CA GLU A 116 20.50 -25.02 -15.21
C GLU A 116 19.40 -24.14 -14.62
N LYS A 117 18.44 -23.69 -15.44
CA LYS A 117 17.32 -22.87 -14.97
C LYS A 117 16.44 -23.61 -13.97
N ARG A 118 16.17 -24.90 -14.18
CA ARG A 118 15.47 -25.75 -13.21
C ARG A 118 16.26 -25.97 -11.91
N HIS A 119 17.59 -25.99 -11.98
CA HIS A 119 18.42 -26.03 -10.77
C HIS A 119 18.34 -24.72 -9.98
N LEU A 120 18.47 -23.58 -10.65
CA LEU A 120 18.32 -22.25 -10.04
C LEU A 120 16.95 -22.07 -9.37
N GLU A 121 15.88 -22.60 -9.98
CA GLU A 121 14.56 -22.57 -9.34
C GLU A 121 14.49 -23.30 -8.00
N LYS A 122 15.21 -24.43 -7.87
CA LYS A 122 15.20 -25.22 -6.63
C LYS A 122 15.86 -24.48 -5.47
N VAL A 123 16.82 -23.60 -5.76
CA VAL A 123 17.52 -22.81 -4.75
C VAL A 123 16.60 -21.75 -4.13
N SER A 124 15.70 -21.17 -4.91
CA SER A 124 14.85 -20.05 -4.48
C SER A 124 13.46 -20.44 -3.96
N VAL A 125 13.18 -21.74 -3.79
CA VAL A 125 11.83 -22.25 -3.48
C VAL A 125 11.21 -21.63 -2.23
N GLU A 126 12.00 -21.41 -1.18
CA GLU A 126 11.50 -20.81 0.07
C GLU A 126 10.98 -19.38 -0.16
N SER A 127 11.72 -18.55 -0.89
CA SER A 127 11.29 -17.19 -1.26
C SER A 127 9.99 -17.18 -2.07
N TYR A 128 9.77 -18.18 -2.93
CA TYR A 128 8.55 -18.29 -3.72
C TYR A 128 7.34 -18.66 -2.87
N GLN A 129 7.52 -19.52 -1.85
CA GLN A 129 6.43 -19.87 -0.94
C GLN A 129 6.05 -18.69 -0.04
N ASP A 130 7.02 -17.88 0.39
CA ASP A 130 6.75 -16.66 1.14
C ASP A 130 5.92 -15.66 0.33
N LEU A 131 6.32 -15.41 -0.93
CA LEU A 131 5.55 -14.57 -1.86
C LEU A 131 4.13 -15.12 -2.10
N ARG A 132 3.99 -16.42 -2.36
CA ARG A 132 2.67 -17.04 -2.59
C ARG A 132 1.79 -17.02 -1.35
N ARG A 133 2.34 -17.17 -0.15
CA ARG A 133 1.61 -17.00 1.11
C ARG A 133 1.09 -15.58 1.25
N ALA A 134 1.95 -14.58 1.06
CA ALA A 134 1.57 -13.18 1.12
C ALA A 134 0.47 -12.86 0.09
N ALA A 135 0.58 -13.39 -1.13
CA ALA A 135 -0.38 -13.16 -2.19
C ALA A 135 -1.72 -13.85 -1.95
N GLU A 136 -1.71 -15.04 -1.34
CA GLU A 136 -2.94 -15.72 -0.94
C GLU A 136 -3.68 -14.95 0.15
N VAL A 137 -2.95 -14.37 1.11
CA VAL A 137 -3.56 -13.43 2.07
C VAL A 137 -4.18 -12.25 1.33
N HIS A 138 -3.45 -11.61 0.40
CA HIS A 138 -3.96 -10.47 -0.36
C HIS A 138 -5.25 -10.82 -1.10
N ARG A 139 -5.29 -11.95 -1.82
CA ARG A 139 -6.48 -12.49 -2.50
C ARG A 139 -7.68 -12.67 -1.56
N GLN A 140 -7.45 -13.28 -0.40
CA GLN A 140 -8.54 -13.51 0.56
C GLN A 140 -9.03 -12.19 1.19
N VAL A 141 -8.11 -11.29 1.55
CA VAL A 141 -8.46 -9.97 2.11
C VAL A 141 -9.25 -9.16 1.09
N ARG A 142 -8.77 -8.99 -0.14
CA ARG A 142 -9.46 -8.15 -1.13
C ARG A 142 -10.84 -8.69 -1.48
N ARG A 143 -11.01 -10.02 -1.54
CA ARG A 143 -12.31 -10.67 -1.72
C ARG A 143 -13.26 -10.40 -0.55
N TYR A 144 -12.77 -10.45 0.69
CA TYR A 144 -13.55 -10.02 1.85
C TYR A 144 -13.95 -8.54 1.75
N ILE A 145 -13.01 -7.67 1.39
CA ILE A 145 -13.26 -6.23 1.33
C ILE A 145 -14.27 -5.87 0.24
N GLN A 146 -14.21 -6.51 -0.92
CA GLN A 146 -15.21 -6.38 -1.98
C GLN A 146 -16.62 -6.79 -1.53
N SER A 147 -16.76 -7.66 -0.52
CA SER A 147 -18.06 -8.04 0.04
C SER A 147 -18.63 -7.05 1.06
N VAL A 148 -17.79 -6.18 1.65
CA VAL A 148 -18.20 -5.24 2.71
C VAL A 148 -18.20 -3.78 2.29
N ILE A 149 -17.38 -3.40 1.30
CA ILE A 149 -17.26 -2.02 0.84
C ILE A 149 -18.57 -1.54 0.19
N ARG A 150 -19.04 -0.36 0.61
CA ARG A 150 -20.31 0.24 0.18
C ARG A 150 -20.31 1.75 0.44
N PRO A 151 -21.07 2.55 -0.31
CA PRO A 151 -21.27 3.96 0.02
C PRO A 151 -21.77 4.13 1.45
N GLY A 152 -21.33 5.19 2.11
CA GLY A 152 -21.66 5.51 3.50
C GLY A 152 -20.69 4.95 4.54
N ILE A 153 -19.75 4.08 4.16
CA ILE A 153 -18.68 3.64 5.08
C ILE A 153 -17.66 4.77 5.28
N ALA A 154 -17.26 5.03 6.53
CA ALA A 154 -16.13 5.92 6.79
C ALA A 154 -14.84 5.26 6.29
N LEU A 155 -13.95 6.03 5.66
CA LEU A 155 -12.72 5.46 5.09
C LEU A 155 -11.81 4.85 6.17
N ILE A 156 -11.84 5.41 7.39
CA ILE A 156 -11.12 4.85 8.53
C ILE A 156 -11.62 3.44 8.90
N ASP A 157 -12.93 3.19 8.82
CA ASP A 157 -13.51 1.88 9.12
C ASP A 157 -13.17 0.87 8.02
N LEU A 158 -13.19 1.31 6.75
CA LEU A 158 -12.77 0.49 5.61
C LEU A 158 -11.30 0.05 5.76
N VAL A 159 -10.41 1.01 6.06
CA VAL A 159 -8.99 0.73 6.25
C VAL A 159 -8.75 -0.19 7.45
N ASN A 160 -9.42 0.04 8.58
CA ASN A 160 -9.35 -0.85 9.74
C ASN A 160 -9.83 -2.27 9.41
N ALA A 161 -10.85 -2.43 8.55
CA ALA A 161 -11.32 -3.74 8.10
C ALA A 161 -10.27 -4.46 7.23
N VAL A 162 -9.62 -3.76 6.30
CA VAL A 162 -8.52 -4.29 5.48
C VAL A 162 -7.37 -4.74 6.38
N GLU A 163 -6.93 -3.85 7.27
CA GLU A 163 -5.77 -4.08 8.13
C GLU A 163 -6.04 -5.24 9.10
N THR A 164 -7.21 -5.26 9.77
CA THR A 164 -7.60 -6.33 10.69
C THR A 164 -7.67 -7.69 10.00
N LYS A 165 -8.35 -7.78 8.85
CA LYS A 165 -8.46 -9.05 8.12
C LYS A 165 -7.10 -9.52 7.62
N SER A 166 -6.24 -8.60 7.17
CA SER A 166 -4.86 -8.92 6.78
C SER A 166 -4.05 -9.47 7.95
N LYS A 167 -4.14 -8.84 9.14
CA LYS A 167 -3.46 -9.28 10.36
C LYS A 167 -3.83 -10.71 10.74
N GLU A 168 -5.12 -11.03 10.70
CA GLU A 168 -5.65 -12.36 11.02
C GLU A 168 -5.14 -13.41 10.03
N LEU A 169 -5.28 -13.15 8.72
CA LEU A 169 -4.98 -14.13 7.68
C LEU A 169 -3.47 -14.34 7.48
N ILE A 170 -2.66 -13.29 7.64
CA ILE A 170 -1.20 -13.41 7.60
C ILE A 170 -0.64 -13.99 8.90
N ALA A 171 -1.39 -13.95 10.01
CA ALA A 171 -0.89 -14.15 11.37
C ALA A 171 0.31 -13.25 11.66
N ALA A 172 0.05 -11.94 11.73
CA ALA A 172 1.11 -10.95 11.83
C ALA A 172 2.04 -11.18 13.03
N ASP A 173 3.34 -11.16 12.78
CA ASP A 173 4.42 -11.47 13.73
C ASP A 173 5.62 -10.56 13.42
N GLY A 174 5.50 -9.30 13.85
CA GLY A 174 6.47 -8.24 13.56
C GLY A 174 6.88 -8.18 12.08
N LEU A 175 8.19 -8.12 11.82
CA LEU A 175 8.82 -8.09 10.51
C LEU A 175 8.96 -9.48 9.86
N LYS A 176 8.60 -10.56 10.57
CA LYS A 176 8.55 -11.88 9.96
C LYS A 176 7.37 -11.99 9.00
N CYS A 177 6.20 -11.47 9.35
CA CYS A 177 5.09 -11.34 8.42
C CYS A 177 4.06 -10.33 8.90
N GLY A 178 3.50 -9.54 7.97
CA GLY A 178 2.62 -8.43 8.31
C GLY A 178 2.23 -7.62 7.09
N TRP A 179 1.91 -6.34 7.31
CA TRP A 179 1.63 -5.37 6.25
C TRP A 179 2.94 -4.83 5.67
N ALA A 180 3.02 -4.76 4.34
CA ALA A 180 4.20 -4.22 3.68
C ALA A 180 4.21 -2.68 3.65
N PHE A 181 3.01 -2.09 3.56
CA PHE A 181 2.79 -0.65 3.53
C PHE A 181 1.32 -0.34 3.92
N PRO A 182 1.00 0.91 4.26
CA PRO A 182 -0.35 1.29 4.72
C PRO A 182 -1.43 1.12 3.64
N THR A 183 -2.67 0.88 4.07
CA THR A 183 -3.80 0.73 3.14
C THR A 183 -4.17 2.07 2.50
N GLY A 184 -3.87 2.23 1.23
CA GLY A 184 -4.35 3.30 0.36
C GLY A 184 -5.83 3.15 0.04
N VAL A 185 -6.57 4.26 0.16
CA VAL A 185 -8.01 4.43 -0.16
C VAL A 185 -8.25 5.74 -0.90
N SER A 186 -7.35 6.06 -1.84
CA SER A 186 -7.34 7.34 -2.55
C SER A 186 -8.62 7.53 -3.37
N LEU A 187 -9.29 8.69 -3.21
CA LEU A 187 -10.56 8.99 -3.88
C LEU A 187 -10.39 9.94 -5.07
N ASN A 188 -11.15 9.70 -6.14
CA ASN A 188 -11.38 10.65 -7.23
C ASN A 188 -10.08 11.13 -7.90
N ASP A 189 -9.76 12.42 -7.83
CA ASP A 189 -8.54 13.00 -8.42
C ASP A 189 -7.26 12.56 -7.70
N CYS A 190 -7.34 12.11 -6.44
CA CYS A 190 -6.21 11.53 -5.72
C CYS A 190 -5.92 10.12 -6.24
N ALA A 191 -4.79 9.91 -6.90
CA ALA A 191 -4.40 8.64 -7.49
C ALA A 191 -3.83 7.66 -6.44
N ALA A 192 -2.91 8.11 -5.58
CA ALA A 192 -2.13 7.25 -4.68
C ALA A 192 -1.82 7.91 -3.33
N HIS A 193 -1.32 7.10 -2.39
CA HIS A 193 -0.76 7.50 -1.08
C HIS A 193 -1.71 8.21 -0.10
N TYR A 194 -3.02 8.10 -0.27
CA TYR A 194 -3.97 8.56 0.73
C TYR A 194 -4.49 7.42 1.60
N THR A 195 -4.23 7.52 2.91
CA THR A 195 -4.89 6.75 3.98
C THR A 195 -5.30 7.75 5.07
N PRO A 196 -6.49 7.59 5.71
CA PRO A 196 -6.96 8.53 6.72
C PRO A 196 -6.02 8.57 7.94
N ASN A 197 -5.70 9.77 8.41
CA ASN A 197 -5.11 10.00 9.74
C ASN A 197 -6.22 10.00 10.81
N TYR A 198 -5.84 9.92 12.09
CA TYR A 198 -6.81 10.08 13.17
C TYR A 198 -7.54 11.42 13.12
N GLY A 199 -8.88 11.38 13.17
CA GLY A 199 -9.75 12.54 13.06
C GLY A 199 -10.30 12.80 11.67
N ASP A 200 -9.86 12.05 10.66
CA ASP A 200 -10.46 12.05 9.33
C ASP A 200 -11.92 11.55 9.41
N LYS A 201 -12.83 12.30 8.78
CA LYS A 201 -14.27 12.04 8.76
C LYS A 201 -14.78 11.73 7.35
N THR A 202 -13.88 11.46 6.41
CA THR A 202 -14.22 11.18 5.03
C THR A 202 -15.03 9.90 4.94
N VAL A 203 -16.15 9.99 4.22
CA VAL A 203 -17.09 8.90 4.00
C VAL A 203 -17.13 8.61 2.51
N LEU A 204 -17.04 7.34 2.15
CA LEU A 204 -17.10 6.89 0.76
C LEU A 204 -18.49 7.19 0.18
N GLY A 205 -18.55 8.01 -0.86
CA GLY A 205 -19.77 8.38 -1.58
C GLY A 205 -20.13 7.40 -2.69
N ARG A 206 -21.38 7.48 -3.18
CA ARG A 206 -21.84 6.68 -4.34
C ARG A 206 -21.17 7.09 -5.64
N GLY A 207 -20.85 8.38 -5.80
CA GLY A 207 -20.18 8.94 -6.97
C GLY A 207 -18.66 8.92 -6.89
N ASP A 208 -18.08 8.27 -5.88
CA ASP A 208 -16.63 8.19 -5.73
C ASP A 208 -16.03 7.01 -6.51
N ILE A 209 -14.80 7.23 -6.98
CA ILE A 209 -13.89 6.19 -7.47
C ILE A 209 -12.72 6.03 -6.49
N CYS A 210 -12.61 4.86 -5.87
CA CYS A 210 -11.69 4.58 -4.78
C CYS A 210 -10.64 3.56 -5.22
N LYS A 211 -9.35 3.91 -5.08
CA LYS A 211 -8.24 2.97 -5.29
C LYS A 211 -7.93 2.31 -3.96
N LEU A 212 -8.12 1.00 -3.88
CA LEU A 212 -7.73 0.16 -2.75
C LEU A 212 -6.38 -0.47 -3.06
N ASP A 213 -5.39 -0.02 -2.31
CA ASP A 213 -3.99 -0.39 -2.50
C ASP A 213 -3.40 -0.80 -1.14
N PHE A 214 -2.99 -2.06 -1.00
CA PHE A 214 -2.46 -2.55 0.27
C PHE A 214 -1.51 -3.72 0.03
N GLY A 215 -0.50 -3.82 0.89
CA GLY A 215 0.53 -4.84 0.74
C GLY A 215 0.63 -5.79 1.92
N THR A 216 1.02 -7.02 1.62
CA THR A 216 1.34 -8.07 2.61
C THR A 216 2.77 -8.55 2.38
N HIS A 217 3.43 -9.05 3.43
CA HIS A 217 4.75 -9.66 3.26
C HIS A 217 4.98 -10.85 4.19
N VAL A 218 5.93 -11.71 3.79
CA VAL A 218 6.51 -12.77 4.61
C VAL A 218 8.02 -12.76 4.42
N ASN A 219 8.79 -12.64 5.51
CA ASN A 219 10.25 -12.50 5.55
C ASN A 219 10.77 -11.41 4.59
N GLY A 220 10.05 -10.28 4.52
CA GLY A 220 10.37 -9.16 3.65
C GLY A 220 10.03 -9.36 2.17
N HIS A 221 9.49 -10.52 1.77
CA HIS A 221 8.97 -10.73 0.42
C HIS A 221 7.59 -10.10 0.29
N ILE A 222 7.52 -8.97 -0.40
CA ILE A 222 6.35 -8.10 -0.47
C ILE A 222 5.46 -8.50 -1.64
N ILE A 223 4.15 -8.44 -1.41
CA ILE A 223 3.13 -8.37 -2.45
C ILE A 223 2.55 -6.97 -2.45
N ASP A 224 2.72 -6.31 -3.59
CA ASP A 224 2.13 -5.04 -3.96
C ASP A 224 1.05 -5.27 -5.03
N CYS A 225 -0.18 -4.84 -4.73
CA CYS A 225 -1.35 -5.17 -5.54
C CYS A 225 -2.55 -4.30 -5.15
N ALA A 226 -3.17 -3.71 -6.15
CA ALA A 226 -4.20 -2.71 -6.00
C ALA A 226 -5.33 -2.90 -7.01
N PHE A 227 -6.52 -2.41 -6.67
CA PHE A 227 -7.68 -2.40 -7.54
C PHE A 227 -8.57 -1.19 -7.29
N THR A 228 -9.32 -0.80 -8.31
CA THR A 228 -10.27 0.31 -8.22
C THR A 228 -11.69 -0.17 -7.97
N VAL A 229 -12.37 0.47 -7.02
CA VAL A 229 -13.80 0.29 -6.72
C VAL A 229 -14.55 1.57 -7.08
N ALA A 230 -15.64 1.40 -7.82
CA ALA A 230 -16.63 2.44 -8.04
C ALA A 230 -18.03 1.80 -8.00
N PHE A 231 -19.03 2.59 -7.63
CA PHE A 231 -20.42 2.14 -7.54
C PHE A 231 -21.30 2.67 -8.68
N ASP A 232 -20.83 3.71 -9.36
CA ASP A 232 -21.48 4.27 -10.53
C ASP A 232 -20.87 3.68 -11.81
N GLU A 233 -21.74 3.25 -12.73
CA GLU A 233 -21.37 2.56 -13.97
C GLU A 233 -20.62 3.47 -14.93
N GLN A 234 -20.75 4.79 -14.79
CA GLN A 234 -20.00 5.75 -15.61
C GLN A 234 -18.47 5.61 -15.49
N PHE A 235 -17.98 4.98 -14.41
CA PHE A 235 -16.56 4.71 -14.21
C PHE A 235 -16.11 3.36 -14.78
N ASP A 236 -17.03 2.54 -15.31
CA ASP A 236 -16.71 1.18 -15.74
C ASP A 236 -15.63 1.15 -16.83
N GLU A 237 -15.75 2.07 -17.80
CA GLU A 237 -14.83 2.18 -18.93
C GLU A 237 -13.44 2.70 -18.52
N LEU A 238 -13.39 3.63 -17.55
CA LEU A 238 -12.13 4.14 -17.01
C LEU A 238 -11.34 3.04 -16.27
N ILE A 239 -12.05 2.23 -15.47
CA ILE A 239 -11.47 1.08 -14.78
C ILE A 239 -11.03 0.02 -15.81
N ARG A 240 -11.82 -0.21 -16.86
CA ARG A 240 -11.45 -1.14 -17.94
C ARG A 240 -10.16 -0.72 -18.64
N ALA A 241 -10.03 0.56 -19.01
CA ALA A 241 -8.81 1.10 -19.63
C ALA A 241 -7.56 0.82 -18.79
N THR A 242 -7.67 1.00 -17.47
CA THR A 242 -6.56 0.73 -16.53
C THR A 242 -6.26 -0.76 -16.41
N GLN A 243 -7.30 -1.61 -16.36
CA GLN A 243 -7.13 -3.06 -16.26
C GLN A 243 -6.51 -3.64 -17.55
N GLU A 244 -6.95 -3.19 -18.72
CA GLU A 244 -6.39 -3.61 -20.01
C GLU A 244 -4.93 -3.15 -20.14
N ALA A 245 -4.61 -1.91 -19.78
CA ALA A 245 -3.25 -1.39 -19.83
C ALA A 245 -2.30 -2.10 -18.85
N THR A 246 -2.74 -2.36 -17.61
CA THR A 246 -1.95 -3.12 -16.64
C THR A 246 -1.67 -4.52 -17.16
N ASN A 247 -2.67 -5.20 -17.71
CA ASN A 247 -2.50 -6.53 -18.29
C ASN A 247 -1.62 -6.52 -19.55
N ALA A 248 -1.67 -5.47 -20.37
CA ALA A 248 -0.77 -5.28 -21.49
C ALA A 248 0.68 -5.11 -21.00
N GLY A 249 0.91 -4.32 -19.95
CA GLY A 249 2.20 -4.19 -19.29
C GLY A 249 2.73 -5.52 -18.77
N ILE A 250 1.92 -6.27 -18.01
CA ILE A 250 2.27 -7.60 -17.50
C ILE A 250 2.57 -8.57 -18.64
N LYS A 251 1.81 -8.53 -19.74
CA LYS A 251 2.01 -9.39 -20.91
C LYS A 251 3.40 -9.18 -21.52
N HIS A 252 3.83 -7.93 -21.66
CA HIS A 252 5.11 -7.56 -22.29
C HIS A 252 6.28 -7.51 -21.30
N ALA A 253 6.02 -7.53 -20.00
CA ALA A 253 7.05 -7.74 -18.98
C ALA A 253 7.69 -9.12 -19.14
N GLY A 254 8.99 -9.22 -18.88
CA GLY A 254 9.75 -10.45 -19.03
C GLY A 254 11.24 -10.18 -19.00
N ILE A 255 12.04 -11.21 -18.79
CA ILE A 255 13.49 -11.08 -18.77
C ILE A 255 13.96 -10.53 -20.13
N ASP A 256 14.90 -9.58 -20.08
CA ASP A 256 15.43 -8.77 -21.18
C ASP A 256 14.43 -7.77 -21.80
N ALA A 257 13.20 -7.67 -21.28
CA ALA A 257 12.26 -6.65 -21.73
C ALA A 257 12.73 -5.25 -21.30
N ARG A 258 12.67 -4.30 -22.22
CA ARG A 258 13.04 -2.89 -21.99
C ARG A 258 11.87 -2.17 -21.33
N LEU A 259 12.13 -1.51 -20.19
CA LEU A 259 11.09 -0.83 -19.43
C LEU A 259 10.43 0.30 -20.24
N CYS A 260 11.18 0.98 -21.11
CA CYS A 260 10.63 2.02 -21.99
C CYS A 260 9.58 1.51 -22.98
N GLU A 261 9.73 0.28 -23.50
CA GLU A 261 8.81 -0.32 -24.47
C GLU A 261 7.52 -0.75 -23.78
N ILE A 262 7.62 -1.28 -22.55
CA ILE A 262 6.47 -1.58 -21.69
C ILE A 262 5.66 -0.29 -21.44
N GLY A 263 6.33 0.82 -21.12
CA GLY A 263 5.66 2.10 -20.92
C GLY A 263 4.97 2.67 -22.15
N GLU A 264 5.54 2.49 -23.35
CA GLU A 264 4.90 2.87 -24.61
C GLU A 264 3.61 2.05 -24.87
N ILE A 265 3.66 0.74 -24.63
CA ILE A 265 2.50 -0.16 -24.80
C ILE A 265 1.39 0.18 -23.80
N ILE A 266 1.76 0.43 -22.53
CA ILE A 266 0.81 0.85 -21.50
C ILE A 266 0.15 2.17 -21.91
N GLN A 267 0.93 3.15 -22.39
CA GLN A 267 0.41 4.43 -22.84
C GLN A 267 -0.58 4.27 -23.99
N GLU A 268 -0.19 3.54 -25.03
CA GLU A 268 -1.03 3.28 -26.20
C GLU A 268 -2.34 2.62 -25.78
N THR A 269 -2.26 1.65 -24.86
CA THR A 269 -3.45 0.96 -24.35
C THR A 269 -4.37 1.93 -23.61
N ILE A 270 -3.86 2.71 -22.64
CA ILE A 270 -4.67 3.68 -21.89
C ILE A 270 -5.29 4.73 -22.83
N GLU A 271 -4.48 5.32 -23.71
CA GLU A 271 -4.88 6.44 -24.56
C GLU A 271 -5.75 6.01 -25.76
N SER A 272 -5.97 4.71 -25.97
CA SER A 272 -6.95 4.19 -26.92
C SER A 272 -8.40 4.24 -26.42
N HIS A 273 -8.63 4.54 -25.13
CA HIS A 273 -9.97 4.63 -24.55
C HIS A 273 -10.48 6.08 -24.48
N GLU A 274 -11.80 6.23 -24.60
CA GLU A 274 -12.56 7.40 -24.22
C GLU A 274 -13.66 7.01 -23.23
N VAL A 275 -14.03 7.91 -22.33
CA VAL A 275 -15.04 7.66 -21.29
C VAL A 275 -16.06 8.79 -21.24
N GLN A 276 -17.33 8.48 -20.98
CA GLN A 276 -18.36 9.48 -20.74
C GLN A 276 -18.75 9.50 -19.26
N ILE A 277 -18.46 10.61 -18.57
CA ILE A 277 -18.74 10.80 -17.14
C ILE A 277 -19.54 12.09 -16.99
N ASN A 278 -20.70 12.01 -16.34
CA ASN A 278 -21.66 13.12 -16.19
C ASN A 278 -22.03 13.80 -17.53
N GLY A 279 -22.16 13.02 -18.61
CA GLY A 279 -22.50 13.51 -19.94
C GLY A 279 -21.34 14.16 -20.71
N VAL A 280 -20.14 14.24 -20.12
CA VAL A 280 -18.93 14.78 -20.76
C VAL A 280 -18.01 13.64 -21.20
N THR A 281 -17.54 13.69 -22.44
CA THR A 281 -16.56 12.73 -22.97
C THR A 281 -15.14 13.19 -22.67
N TYR A 282 -14.31 12.29 -22.16
CA TYR A 282 -12.91 12.51 -21.85
C TYR A 282 -12.04 11.50 -22.62
N PRO A 283 -10.97 11.95 -23.31
CA PRO A 283 -9.88 11.04 -23.64
C PRO A 283 -9.19 10.59 -22.35
N VAL A 284 -8.92 9.30 -22.21
CA VAL A 284 -8.22 8.77 -21.05
C VAL A 284 -6.72 9.02 -21.20
N LYS A 285 -6.06 9.43 -20.13
CA LYS A 285 -4.61 9.69 -20.12
C LYS A 285 -3.91 8.84 -19.09
N SER A 286 -2.72 8.38 -19.42
CA SER A 286 -1.81 7.78 -18.45
C SER A 286 -1.23 8.87 -17.52
N ILE A 287 -1.10 8.60 -16.22
CA ILE A 287 -0.48 9.55 -15.28
C ILE A 287 1.04 9.49 -15.41
N ARG A 288 1.61 10.39 -16.23
CA ARG A 288 3.00 10.28 -16.71
C ARG A 288 4.12 10.35 -15.67
N ASN A 289 3.82 10.78 -14.44
CA ASN A 289 4.78 10.87 -13.34
C ASN A 289 4.50 9.88 -12.20
N LEU A 290 3.68 8.86 -12.46
CA LEU A 290 3.62 7.61 -11.69
C LEU A 290 4.22 6.48 -12.52
N THR A 291 4.69 5.43 -11.88
CA THR A 291 5.39 4.30 -12.50
C THR A 291 5.20 3.07 -11.63
N GLY A 292 5.15 1.88 -12.21
CA GLY A 292 5.46 0.67 -11.44
C GLY A 292 6.92 0.63 -11.04
N HIS A 293 7.34 -0.43 -10.34
CA HIS A 293 8.68 -0.47 -9.76
C HIS A 293 9.17 -1.89 -9.48
N SER A 294 10.49 -2.05 -9.42
CA SER A 294 11.09 -3.26 -8.85
C SER A 294 10.89 -3.28 -7.34
N ILE A 295 10.74 -4.47 -6.77
CA ILE A 295 10.56 -4.74 -5.35
C ILE A 295 11.76 -5.55 -4.86
N GLY A 296 12.25 -5.24 -3.65
CA GLY A 296 13.31 -5.97 -2.96
C GLY A 296 12.88 -6.44 -1.58
N SER A 297 13.72 -7.24 -0.92
CA SER A 297 13.43 -7.68 0.45
C SER A 297 13.34 -6.48 1.39
N TYR A 298 12.19 -6.31 2.05
CA TYR A 298 11.86 -5.16 2.90
C TYR A 298 12.01 -3.78 2.21
N ARG A 299 12.00 -3.73 0.88
CA ARG A 299 12.22 -2.52 0.08
C ARG A 299 11.18 -2.44 -1.02
N ILE A 300 10.12 -1.67 -0.82
CA ILE A 300 9.02 -1.55 -1.79
C ILE A 300 9.50 -1.02 -3.15
N HIS A 301 10.39 -0.02 -3.14
CA HIS A 301 11.03 0.53 -4.35
C HIS A 301 12.53 0.15 -4.37
N SER A 302 12.91 -0.86 -5.17
CA SER A 302 14.29 -1.39 -5.23
C SER A 302 15.19 -0.81 -6.32
N GLY A 303 14.72 0.20 -7.05
CA GLY A 303 15.57 1.08 -7.87
C GLY A 303 15.21 1.17 -9.35
N LYS A 304 14.55 0.17 -9.94
CA LYS A 304 14.06 0.24 -11.32
C LYS A 304 12.62 0.74 -11.32
N ALA A 305 12.32 1.75 -12.14
CA ALA A 305 10.97 2.26 -12.36
C ALA A 305 10.42 1.72 -13.68
N VAL A 306 9.18 1.22 -13.69
CA VAL A 306 8.45 0.74 -14.87
C VAL A 306 7.58 1.90 -15.38
N PRO A 307 7.99 2.63 -16.43
CA PRO A 307 7.20 3.73 -16.95
C PRO A 307 5.81 3.26 -17.41
N ILE A 308 4.81 4.14 -17.30
CA ILE A 308 3.47 3.94 -17.89
C ILE A 308 3.19 4.91 -19.04
N VAL A 309 4.25 5.59 -19.49
CA VAL A 309 4.29 6.43 -20.68
C VAL A 309 5.56 6.13 -21.46
N ARG A 310 5.57 6.44 -22.75
CA ARG A 310 6.78 6.40 -23.56
C ARG A 310 7.87 7.25 -22.91
N ASN A 311 8.97 6.62 -22.54
CA ASN A 311 10.14 7.26 -21.95
C ASN A 311 11.41 6.80 -22.66
N SER A 312 11.84 7.52 -23.69
CA SER A 312 13.03 7.18 -24.48
C SER A 312 14.35 7.33 -23.71
N GLN A 313 14.33 7.96 -22.53
CA GLN A 313 15.50 8.11 -21.67
C GLN A 313 15.69 6.90 -20.73
N CYS A 314 14.65 6.09 -20.54
CA CYS A 314 14.74 4.88 -19.73
C CYS A 314 15.49 3.78 -20.53
N THR A 315 16.65 3.36 -20.03
CA THR A 315 17.48 2.32 -20.64
C THR A 315 17.45 1.00 -19.91
N ASP A 316 16.74 0.94 -18.78
CA ASP A 316 16.70 -0.23 -17.91
C ASP A 316 15.98 -1.42 -18.56
N ILE A 317 16.44 -2.60 -18.20
CA ILE A 317 15.86 -3.89 -18.59
C ILE A 317 15.45 -4.68 -17.35
N MET A 318 14.45 -5.53 -17.55
CA MET A 318 14.02 -6.52 -16.57
C MET A 318 14.99 -7.72 -16.58
N GLU A 319 15.41 -8.18 -15.40
CA GLU A 319 16.42 -9.23 -15.25
C GLU A 319 15.84 -10.50 -14.60
N GLU A 320 16.55 -11.63 -14.74
CA GLU A 320 16.19 -12.87 -14.06
C GLU A 320 16.22 -12.69 -12.54
N GLY A 321 15.14 -13.12 -11.88
CA GLY A 321 14.98 -13.00 -10.42
C GLY A 321 14.32 -11.70 -9.97
N ASP A 322 14.15 -10.71 -10.86
CA ASP A 322 13.47 -9.47 -10.50
C ASP A 322 12.02 -9.74 -10.08
N LEU A 323 11.60 -9.02 -9.03
CA LEU A 323 10.22 -8.90 -8.58
C LEU A 323 9.75 -7.49 -8.95
N PHE A 324 8.60 -7.35 -9.61
CA PHE A 324 8.06 -6.06 -10.03
C PHE A 324 6.62 -5.88 -9.60
N ALA A 325 6.30 -4.68 -9.11
CA ALA A 325 4.98 -4.08 -9.15
C ALA A 325 4.73 -3.56 -10.57
N ILE A 326 3.76 -4.15 -11.28
CA ILE A 326 3.26 -3.61 -12.54
C ILE A 326 1.91 -2.95 -12.24
N GLU A 327 1.95 -1.63 -12.08
CA GLU A 327 0.80 -0.78 -11.84
C GLU A 327 0.62 0.24 -12.96
N THR A 328 -0.63 0.61 -13.22
CA THR A 328 -0.95 1.69 -14.15
C THR A 328 -2.02 2.59 -13.58
N PHE A 329 -1.99 3.86 -13.98
CA PHE A 329 -2.93 4.87 -13.54
C PHE A 329 -3.52 5.59 -14.73
N ALA A 330 -4.85 5.50 -14.88
CA ALA A 330 -5.60 6.25 -15.86
C ALA A 330 -6.24 7.49 -15.22
N SER A 331 -6.35 8.56 -15.98
CA SER A 331 -6.92 9.84 -15.53
C SER A 331 -7.75 10.51 -16.62
N THR A 332 -8.85 11.16 -16.21
CA THR A 332 -9.58 12.11 -17.07
C THR A 332 -9.03 13.54 -17.02
N GLY A 333 -8.02 13.78 -16.19
CA GLY A 333 -7.42 15.09 -15.92
C GLY A 333 -6.25 15.45 -16.83
N LYS A 334 -5.17 15.94 -16.21
CA LYS A 334 -3.93 16.32 -16.91
C LYS A 334 -2.99 15.14 -17.12
N GLY A 335 -3.27 13.97 -16.53
CA GLY A 335 -2.36 12.83 -16.54
C GLY A 335 -1.05 13.18 -15.84
N LEU A 336 -1.14 13.97 -14.75
CA LEU A 336 0.00 14.41 -13.94
C LEU A 336 -0.48 14.63 -12.52
N VAL A 337 0.15 13.96 -11.56
CA VAL A 337 -0.15 14.16 -10.14
C VAL A 337 0.81 15.16 -9.50
N VAL A 338 0.32 15.85 -8.49
CA VAL A 338 1.10 16.69 -7.58
C VAL A 338 0.80 16.30 -6.14
N GLU A 339 1.74 16.57 -5.23
CA GLU A 339 1.51 16.36 -3.81
C GLU A 339 0.33 17.22 -3.33
N SER A 340 -0.58 16.62 -2.57
CA SER A 340 -1.78 17.27 -2.06
C SER A 340 -2.13 16.76 -0.66
N MET A 341 -3.09 17.41 -0.01
CA MET A 341 -3.67 16.99 1.27
C MET A 341 -2.64 16.82 2.41
N GLU A 342 -3.06 16.23 3.52
CA GLU A 342 -2.18 15.94 4.65
C GLU A 342 -1.43 14.61 4.41
N CYS A 343 -0.10 14.64 4.56
CA CYS A 343 0.73 13.43 4.46
C CYS A 343 0.38 12.42 5.55
N SER A 344 0.15 11.17 5.16
CA SER A 344 -0.08 10.04 6.08
C SER A 344 0.97 8.95 5.97
N HIS A 345 1.57 8.74 4.80
CA HIS A 345 2.57 7.69 4.56
C HIS A 345 4.00 8.19 4.79
N TYR A 346 4.82 7.32 5.37
CA TYR A 346 6.22 7.56 5.67
C TYR A 346 7.00 6.27 5.48
N MET A 347 8.25 6.36 5.07
CA MET A 347 9.12 5.20 4.98
C MET A 347 10.55 5.61 5.35
N LYS A 348 11.24 4.77 6.11
CA LYS A 348 12.65 5.01 6.39
C LYS A 348 13.43 4.91 5.07
N ASP A 349 14.33 5.84 4.84
CA ASP A 349 15.23 5.74 3.71
C ASP A 349 16.12 4.48 3.85
N PHE A 350 16.09 3.64 2.82
CA PHE A 350 16.72 2.31 2.86
C PHE A 350 18.24 2.39 2.95
N ASP A 351 18.83 3.36 2.24
CA ASP A 351 20.27 3.50 2.09
C ASP A 351 20.88 4.39 3.18
N THR A 352 20.04 5.01 4.01
CA THR A 352 20.48 5.89 5.10
C THR A 352 21.09 5.12 6.27
N GLY A 353 22.36 5.41 6.52
CA GLY A 353 23.12 4.94 7.68
C GLY A 353 22.75 5.65 8.99
N PHE A 354 23.67 5.59 9.97
CA PHE A 354 23.46 6.27 11.26
C PHE A 354 23.54 7.79 11.11
N VAL A 355 22.51 8.49 11.60
CA VAL A 355 22.46 9.96 11.65
C VAL A 355 22.26 10.41 13.10
N PRO A 356 23.14 11.27 13.66
CA PRO A 356 23.01 11.73 15.04
C PRO A 356 21.80 12.67 15.19
N LEU A 357 20.94 12.34 16.17
CA LEU A 357 19.73 13.11 16.49
C LEU A 357 19.87 13.82 17.83
N THR A 358 19.57 15.12 17.86
CA THR A 358 19.60 15.94 19.09
C THR A 358 18.30 15.83 19.89
N LEU A 359 17.16 15.78 19.19
CA LEU A 359 15.83 15.72 19.79
C LEU A 359 15.54 14.33 20.37
N LYS A 360 15.22 14.26 21.67
CA LYS A 360 14.94 12.98 22.36
C LYS A 360 13.75 12.24 21.72
N SER A 361 12.64 12.93 21.48
CA SER A 361 11.45 12.30 20.88
C SER A 361 11.73 11.74 19.48
N ALA A 362 12.58 12.39 18.68
CA ALA A 362 13.02 11.85 17.38
C ALA A 362 13.87 10.58 17.55
N ARG A 363 14.75 10.50 18.55
CA ARG A 363 15.48 9.26 18.88
C ARG A 363 14.54 8.14 19.30
N ASP A 364 13.55 8.45 20.13
CA ASP A 364 12.59 7.46 20.62
C ASP A 364 11.71 6.92 19.47
N VAL A 365 11.24 7.80 18.58
CA VAL A 365 10.50 7.41 17.35
C VAL A 365 11.38 6.62 16.40
N LEU A 366 12.63 7.05 16.14
CA LEU A 366 13.54 6.29 15.27
C LEU A 366 13.88 4.91 15.87
N LYS A 367 14.00 4.82 17.19
CA LYS A 367 14.16 3.54 17.88
C LYS A 367 12.92 2.67 17.68
N CYS A 368 11.72 3.23 17.83
CA CYS A 368 10.46 2.53 17.55
C CYS A 368 10.44 2.00 16.10
N ILE A 369 10.71 2.84 15.10
CA ILE A 369 10.76 2.44 13.68
C ILE A 369 11.74 1.27 13.46
N ASN A 370 12.94 1.33 14.05
CA ASN A 370 13.99 0.33 13.90
C ASN A 370 13.89 -0.87 14.85
N THR A 371 12.88 -0.95 15.73
CA THR A 371 12.80 -2.06 16.70
C THR A 371 12.56 -3.36 15.92
N PHE A 372 13.62 -4.15 15.79
CA PHE A 372 13.65 -5.40 15.03
C PHE A 372 13.57 -6.60 15.98
N PRO A 373 12.79 -7.65 15.66
CA PRO A 373 11.92 -7.79 14.49
C PRO A 373 10.50 -7.21 14.65
N GLN A 374 10.23 -6.21 15.48
CA GLN A 374 8.84 -5.91 15.89
C GLN A 374 8.06 -4.96 14.98
N ASN A 375 8.68 -3.89 14.45
CA ASN A 375 7.93 -2.76 13.88
C ASN A 375 8.09 -2.65 12.36
N PHE A 376 8.79 -1.62 11.85
CA PHE A 376 8.76 -1.27 10.42
C PHE A 376 10.08 -1.54 9.70
N GLY A 377 11.23 -1.28 10.35
CA GLY A 377 12.52 -1.34 9.67
C GLY A 377 12.55 -0.36 8.50
N THR A 378 12.58 -0.88 7.27
CA THR A 378 12.52 -0.12 6.01
C THR A 378 11.18 -0.22 5.28
N LEU A 379 10.21 -0.96 5.82
CA LEU A 379 8.84 -0.97 5.31
C LEU A 379 8.15 0.38 5.55
N ALA A 380 7.20 0.72 4.69
CA ALA A 380 6.41 1.93 4.85
C ALA A 380 5.43 1.77 6.02
N PHE A 381 5.13 2.90 6.66
CA PHE A 381 4.17 3.00 7.77
C PHE A 381 3.33 4.26 7.64
N CYS A 382 2.26 4.35 8.41
CA CYS A 382 1.45 5.56 8.50
C CYS A 382 1.40 6.14 9.90
N ARG A 383 0.89 7.36 10.04
CA ARG A 383 0.77 8.03 11.34
C ARG A 383 -0.07 7.23 12.34
N ARG A 384 -1.17 6.60 11.90
CA ARG A 384 -2.03 5.78 12.78
C ARG A 384 -1.21 4.68 13.46
N TRP A 385 -0.50 3.90 12.66
CA TRP A 385 0.33 2.81 13.18
C TRP A 385 1.41 3.30 14.14
N LEU A 386 2.08 4.41 13.81
CA LEU A 386 3.11 4.96 14.69
C LEU A 386 2.51 5.49 16.00
N ASP A 387 1.41 6.23 15.94
CA ASP A 387 0.75 6.79 17.13
C ASP A 387 0.17 5.68 18.04
N ASP A 388 -0.32 4.58 17.46
CA ASP A 388 -0.78 3.40 18.21
C ASP A 388 0.37 2.70 18.94
N LEU A 389 1.52 2.54 18.28
CA LEU A 389 2.70 1.90 18.87
C LEU A 389 3.33 2.74 19.98
N THR A 390 3.33 4.06 19.86
CA THR A 390 3.94 4.97 20.86
C THR A 390 2.94 5.50 21.89
N GLY A 391 1.64 5.31 21.69
CA GLY A 391 0.57 5.84 22.53
C GLY A 391 0.49 7.38 22.57
N SER A 392 1.06 8.08 21.57
CA SER A 392 1.11 9.55 21.54
C SER A 392 1.32 10.08 20.12
N LYS A 393 0.96 11.34 19.87
CA LYS A 393 1.11 11.99 18.56
C LYS A 393 2.57 12.35 18.27
N ASN A 394 3.13 11.85 17.17
CA ASN A 394 4.57 11.96 16.89
C ASN A 394 4.99 13.04 15.89
N LEU A 395 4.10 13.97 15.51
CA LEU A 395 4.32 14.88 14.37
C LEU A 395 5.65 15.65 14.38
N LEU A 396 6.04 16.21 15.52
CA LEU A 396 7.29 16.97 15.63
C LEU A 396 8.53 16.07 15.47
N ALA A 397 8.50 14.88 16.08
CA ALA A 397 9.57 13.90 15.96
C ALA A 397 9.71 13.41 14.52
N LEU A 398 8.58 13.10 13.88
CA LEU A 398 8.53 12.63 12.50
C LEU A 398 9.01 13.71 11.52
N LYS A 399 8.59 14.96 11.69
CA LYS A 399 9.12 16.10 10.93
C LYS A 399 10.64 16.22 11.09
N HIS A 400 11.16 16.05 12.30
CA HIS A 400 12.61 16.12 12.52
C HIS A 400 13.37 14.99 11.81
N LEU A 401 12.80 13.78 11.73
CA LEU A 401 13.40 12.67 10.97
C LEU A 401 13.37 12.94 9.46
N VAL A 402 12.28 13.55 8.96
CA VAL A 402 12.14 13.99 7.57
C VAL A 402 13.15 15.07 7.23
N ASP A 403 13.26 16.12 8.04
CA ASP A 403 14.21 17.22 7.84
C ASP A 403 15.69 16.73 7.88
N LYS A 404 15.94 15.53 8.43
CA LYS A 404 17.25 14.87 8.49
C LYS A 404 17.48 13.84 7.39
N GLY A 405 16.50 13.61 6.49
CA GLY A 405 16.59 12.62 5.41
C GLY A 405 16.60 11.17 5.90
N ILE A 406 16.20 10.90 7.14
CA ILE A 406 16.17 9.54 7.69
C ILE A 406 14.85 8.84 7.31
N VAL A 407 13.78 9.61 7.21
CA VAL A 407 12.45 9.15 6.84
C VAL A 407 11.96 10.02 5.71
N ASN A 408 11.45 9.41 4.65
CA ASN A 408 10.87 10.12 3.52
C ASN A 408 9.34 10.19 3.70
N PRO A 409 8.71 11.37 3.57
CA PRO A 409 7.27 11.52 3.53
C PRO A 409 6.75 11.13 2.14
N TYR A 410 5.59 10.48 2.09
CA TYR A 410 4.89 10.15 0.84
C TYR A 410 3.48 10.73 0.92
N PRO A 411 3.31 12.03 0.61
CA PRO A 411 2.00 12.66 0.64
C PRO A 411 1.08 12.09 -0.45
N PRO A 412 -0.24 12.23 -0.28
CA PRO A 412 -1.20 11.93 -1.34
C PRO A 412 -0.84 12.60 -2.67
N LEU A 413 -1.07 11.88 -3.77
CA LEU A 413 -0.73 12.33 -5.12
C LEU A 413 -2.01 12.54 -5.93
N SER A 414 -2.35 13.79 -6.25
CA SER A 414 -3.60 14.15 -6.93
C SER A 414 -3.38 14.78 -8.31
N ASP A 415 -4.20 14.40 -9.28
CA ASP A 415 -4.36 15.15 -10.53
C ASP A 415 -5.24 16.39 -10.28
N VAL A 416 -5.59 17.15 -11.33
CA VAL A 416 -6.45 18.34 -11.24
C VAL A 416 -7.78 17.99 -10.60
N ARG A 417 -8.15 18.78 -9.58
CA ARG A 417 -9.41 18.66 -8.85
C ARG A 417 -10.60 18.50 -9.79
N GLY A 418 -11.44 17.51 -9.50
CA GLY A 418 -12.64 17.20 -10.29
C GLY A 418 -12.38 16.25 -11.47
N SER A 419 -11.12 15.85 -11.69
CA SER A 419 -10.83 14.66 -12.51
C SER A 419 -11.07 13.37 -11.74
N TYR A 420 -11.02 12.26 -12.46
CA TYR A 420 -11.19 10.91 -11.92
C TYR A 420 -9.98 10.08 -12.30
N THR A 421 -9.44 9.35 -11.34
CA THR A 421 -8.32 8.43 -11.54
C THR A 421 -8.68 7.00 -11.14
N SER A 422 -8.11 6.02 -11.83
CA SER A 422 -8.20 4.60 -11.51
C SER A 422 -6.82 3.95 -11.57
N GLN A 423 -6.63 2.92 -10.74
CA GLN A 423 -5.42 2.10 -10.61
C GLN A 423 -5.77 0.61 -10.73
N MET A 424 -4.84 -0.14 -11.29
CA MET A 424 -4.79 -1.59 -11.21
C MET A 424 -3.33 -2.01 -11.11
N GLU A 425 -3.06 -3.07 -10.35
CA GLU A 425 -1.69 -3.50 -10.10
C GLU A 425 -1.57 -4.99 -9.81
N HIS A 426 -0.47 -5.59 -10.27
CA HIS A 426 -0.01 -6.89 -9.77
C HIS A 426 1.50 -6.94 -9.51
N THR A 427 1.86 -7.76 -8.51
CA THR A 427 3.23 -8.24 -8.34
C THR A 427 3.50 -9.41 -9.30
N ILE A 428 4.58 -9.29 -10.09
CA ILE A 428 5.10 -10.35 -10.95
C ILE A 428 6.52 -10.74 -10.53
N LEU A 429 6.84 -12.02 -10.67
CA LEU A 429 8.18 -12.55 -10.46
C LEU A 429 8.72 -13.14 -11.76
N LEU A 430 9.91 -12.68 -12.14
CA LEU A 430 10.63 -13.15 -13.32
C LEU A 430 11.52 -14.34 -12.95
N ARG A 431 10.89 -15.51 -12.83
CA ARG A 431 11.60 -16.75 -12.47
C ARG A 431 12.52 -17.21 -13.60
N PRO A 432 13.54 -18.03 -13.30
CA PRO A 432 14.42 -18.61 -14.30
C PRO A 432 13.68 -19.36 -15.43
N THR A 433 12.57 -20.04 -15.12
CA THR A 433 11.84 -20.87 -16.11
C THR A 433 10.56 -20.22 -16.65
N CYS A 434 9.97 -19.27 -15.92
CA CYS A 434 8.69 -18.67 -16.29
C CYS A 434 8.50 -17.26 -15.71
N LYS A 435 7.42 -16.59 -16.10
CA LYS A 435 6.91 -15.39 -15.43
C LYS A 435 5.69 -15.76 -14.61
N GLU A 436 5.71 -15.48 -13.32
CA GLU A 436 4.58 -15.74 -12.42
C GLU A 436 3.93 -14.42 -12.00
N VAL A 437 2.65 -14.24 -12.33
CA VAL A 437 1.84 -13.12 -11.80
C VAL A 437 1.32 -13.54 -10.42
N ILE A 438 2.16 -13.34 -9.40
CA ILE A 438 1.99 -13.94 -8.08
C ILE A 438 0.67 -13.50 -7.42
N SER A 439 0.30 -12.23 -7.57
CA SER A 439 -0.91 -11.68 -6.95
C SER A 439 -2.20 -11.86 -7.77
N ARG A 440 -2.15 -12.54 -8.92
CA ARG A 440 -3.35 -12.80 -9.75
C ARG A 440 -4.38 -13.61 -8.95
N GLY A 441 -5.66 -13.27 -9.11
CA GLY A 441 -6.79 -14.03 -8.55
C GLY A 441 -7.89 -14.30 -9.58
N GLU A 442 -9.04 -14.77 -9.11
CA GLU A 442 -10.23 -14.98 -9.95
C GLU A 442 -11.03 -13.70 -10.20
N ASP A 443 -10.55 -12.60 -9.63
CA ASP A 443 -11.19 -11.30 -9.59
C ASP A 443 -10.65 -10.33 -10.65
N TYR A 444 -9.33 -10.18 -10.68
CA TYR A 444 -8.65 -9.32 -11.63
C TYR A 444 -7.28 -9.86 -11.97
#